data_AF-A0AA95EQF1-F1
#
_entry.id   AF-A0AA95EQF1-F1
#
_cell.length_a   1.000
_cell.length_b   1.000
_cell.length_c   1.000
_cell.angle_alpha   90.00
_cell.angle_beta   90.00
_cell.angle_gamma   90.00
#
_symmetry.space_group_name_H-M   'P 1'
#
loop_
_entity.id
_entity.type
_entity.pdbx_description
1 polymer ?
#
loop_
_entity_poly.entity_id
_entity_poly.type
_entity_poly.pdbx_seq_one_letter_code
_entity_poly.pdbx_strand_id
1 'polypeptide(L)' 'MMAQDTGSAILGPARGDIFFGSGDEAGRIAGRMQAAGGFVVLAPRSAP' A
#
# COMPACT_ATOMS: atom_id res chain seq x y z
N MET A 1 -0.97 2.99 7.50
CA MET A 1 -0.44 3.47 6.20
C MET A 1 -1.19 4.74 5.81
N MET A 2 -0.55 5.64 5.08
CA MET A 2 -1.22 6.75 4.39
C MET A 2 -1.22 6.45 2.89
N ALA A 3 -2.36 6.60 2.22
CA ALA A 3 -2.47 6.43 0.76
C ALA A 3 -2.00 7.72 0.07
N GLN A 4 -0.70 7.82 -0.20
CA GLN A 4 -0.06 9.01 -0.77
C GLN A 4 0.52 8.79 -2.17
N ASP A 5 0.49 7.56 -2.68
CA ASP A 5 1.05 7.20 -3.97
C ASP A 5 0.11 6.27 -4.75
N THR A 6 0.33 6.18 -6.06
CA THR A 6 -0.43 5.33 -7.00
C THR A 6 0.52 4.55 -7.90
N GLY A 7 0.05 3.47 -8.53
CA GLY A 7 0.86 2.72 -9.48
C GLY A 7 -0.01 2.01 -10.51
N SER A 8 0.45 1.93 -11.76
CA SER A 8 -0.32 1.34 -12.86
C SER A 8 -0.66 -0.14 -12.65
N ALA A 9 0.13 -0.87 -11.85
CA ALA A 9 -0.11 -2.27 -11.48
C ALA A 9 -1.00 -2.46 -10.24
N ILE A 10 -1.35 -1.38 -9.53
CA ILE A 10 -2.15 -1.43 -8.30
C ILE A 10 -3.61 -1.18 -8.65
N LEU A 11 -4.29 -2.27 -9.01
CA LEU A 11 -5.67 -2.26 -9.50
C LEU A 11 -6.62 -2.97 -8.53
N GLY A 12 -7.84 -2.43 -8.38
CA GLY A 12 -8.90 -3.00 -7.54
C GLY A 12 -9.04 -2.34 -6.14
N PRO A 13 -10.22 -2.46 -5.49
CA PRO A 13 -10.59 -1.69 -4.30
C PRO A 13 -9.92 -2.10 -2.97
N ALA A 14 -9.13 -3.17 -2.94
CA ALA A 14 -8.41 -3.65 -1.75
C ALA A 14 -7.01 -4.18 -2.13
N ARG A 15 -6.33 -3.43 -3.00
CA ARG A 15 -4.97 -3.70 -3.46
C ARG A 15 -4.10 -2.49 -3.11
N GLY A 16 -2.91 -2.74 -2.59
CA GLY A 16 -1.96 -1.69 -2.24
C GLY A 16 -0.52 -2.14 -2.43
N ASP A 17 0.36 -1.14 -2.50
CA ASP A 17 1.81 -1.31 -2.46
C ASP A 17 2.36 -0.67 -1.18
N ILE A 18 3.31 -1.34 -0.54
CA ILE A 18 3.93 -0.87 0.71
C ILE A 18 5.32 -0.37 0.38
N PHE A 19 5.53 0.94 0.50
CA PHE A 19 6.86 1.51 0.47
C PHE A 19 7.62 1.17 1.75
N PHE A 20 8.60 0.28 1.67
CA PHE A 20 9.42 -0.16 2.81
C PHE A 20 10.60 0.77 3.13
N GLY A 21 10.84 1.82 2.33
CA GLY A 21 11.99 2.70 2.46
C GLY A 21 12.93 2.61 1.25
N SER A 22 14.16 3.11 1.41
CA SER A 22 15.18 3.13 0.36
C SER A 22 16.43 2.32 0.76
N GLY A 23 17.17 1.83 -0.23
CA GLY A 23 18.36 1.01 -0.05
C GLY A 23 18.11 -0.49 -0.17
N ASP A 24 19.19 -1.27 -0.21
CA ASP A 24 19.16 -2.69 -0.57
C ASP A 24 18.30 -3.53 0.37
N GLU A 25 18.34 -3.23 1.66
CA GLU A 25 17.56 -3.98 2.65
C GLU A 25 16.05 -3.75 2.48
N ALA A 26 15.63 -2.51 2.21
CA ALA A 26 14.23 -2.20 1.92
C ALA A 26 13.78 -2.91 0.64
N GLY A 27 14.63 -2.93 -0.39
CA GLY A 27 14.39 -3.67 -1.64
C GLY A 27 14.25 -5.18 -1.41
N ARG A 28 15.09 -5.77 -0.56
CA ARG A 28 15.04 -7.20 -0.21
C ARG A 28 13.74 -7.58 0.50
N ILE A 29 13.23 -6.71 1.37
CA ILE A 29 11.94 -6.90 2.05
C ILE A 29 10.79 -6.71 1.05
N ALA A 30 10.79 -5.62 0.28
CA ALA A 30 9.76 -5.31 -0.71
C ALA A 30 9.62 -6.40 -1.78
N GLY A 31 10.74 -6.91 -2.29
CA GLY A 31 10.74 -7.96 -3.33
C GLY A 31 10.13 -9.30 -2.88
N ARG A 32 9.95 -9.51 -1.57
CA ARG A 32 9.28 -10.71 -1.02
C ARG A 32 7.81 -10.43 -0.65
N MET A 33 7.34 -9.20 -0.78
CA MET A 33 6.03 -8.80 -0.32
C MET A 33 4.93 -9.32 -1.27
N GLN A 34 4.30 -10.42 -0.86
CA GLN A 34 3.09 -10.96 -1.49
C GLN A 34 2.24 -11.66 -0.43
N ALA A 35 1.40 -10.91 0.28
CA ALA A 35 0.54 -11.44 1.33
C ALA A 35 -0.88 -10.92 1.19
N ALA A 36 -1.83 -11.71 1.69
CA ALA A 36 -3.20 -11.26 1.89
C ALA A 36 -3.26 -10.24 3.04
N GLY A 37 -4.19 -9.28 2.94
CA GLY A 37 -4.41 -8.27 3.96
C GLY A 37 -5.84 -7.75 3.94
N GLY A 38 -6.32 -7.28 5.09
CA GLY A 38 -7.59 -6.56 5.21
C GLY A 38 -7.39 -5.06 5.03
N PHE A 39 -8.31 -4.40 4.34
CA PHE A 39 -8.28 -2.95 4.10
C PHE A 39 -9.44 -2.28 4.84
N VAL A 40 -9.14 -1.22 5.59
CA VAL A 40 -10.12 -0.32 6.18
C VAL A 40 -9.71 1.10 5.80
N VAL A 41 -10.64 1.83 5.18
CA VAL A 41 -10.43 3.24 4.84
C VAL A 41 -11.02 4.10 5.94
N LEU A 42 -10.20 4.99 6.49
CA LEU A 42 -10.66 6.04 7.39
C LEU A 42 -11.04 7.26 6.56
N ALA A 43 -12.34 7.50 6.43
CA ALA A 43 -12.85 8.70 5.78
C ALA A 43 -13.10 9.82 6.82
N PRO A 44 -12.99 11.10 6.43
CA PRO A 44 -13.47 12.20 7.25
C PRO A 44 -14.93 11.99 7.66
N ARG A 45 -15.31 12.39 8.88
CA ARG A 45 -16.69 12.23 9.39
C ARG A 45 -17.74 12.95 8.52
N SER A 46 -17.33 14.01 7.84
CA SER A 46 -18.18 14.80 6.93
C SER A 46 -17.95 14.44 5.46
N ALA A 47 -17.27 13.32 5.17
CA ALA A 47 -17.24 12.81 3.81
C ALA A 47 -18.69 12.48 3.39
N PRO A 48 -19.08 12.84 2.15
CA PRO A 48 -20.41 12.54 1.64
C PRO A 48 -20.72 11.05 1.62
#